data_AF-A0A920GIU7-F1
#
_entry.id   AF-A0A920GIU7-F1
#
_cell.length_a   1.000
_cell.length_b   1.000
_cell.length_c   1.000
_cell.angle_alpha   90.00
_cell.angle_beta   90.00
_cell.angle_gamma   90.00
#
_symmetry.space_group_name_H-M   'P 1'
#
loop_
_entity.id
_entity.type
_entity.pdbx_description
1 polymer ?
#
loop_
_entity_poly.entity_id
_entity_poly.type
_entity_poly.pdbx_seq_one_letter_code
_entity_poly.pdbx_strand_id
1 'polypeptide(L)'
;MGAHVADVILPGAAYTEKNCTYVNTEGRPQLLKQAVFPPGEAKEDWKILRAFSDYVNCKLPFDSLDTLREKIYSDFPHFEDTDIIKKSKLSKFGRKGKINDFEMKSPITNFYKTCSISRASETMSLCNEKLNSKIAAE
;
A
#
# COMPACT_ATOMS: atom_id res chain seq x y z
N MET A 1 -12.00 7.36 -7.26
CA MET A 1 -12.11 8.65 -6.54
C MET A 1 -11.22 8.60 -5.31
N GLY A 2 -10.69 9.75 -4.88
CA GLY A 2 -9.67 9.86 -3.84
C GLY A 2 -9.60 11.32 -3.40
N ALA A 3 -8.48 12.00 -3.62
CA ALA A 3 -8.30 13.42 -3.29
C ALA A 3 -9.40 14.36 -3.84
N HIS A 4 -10.03 14.04 -4.98
CA HIS A 4 -11.08 14.87 -5.58
C HIS A 4 -12.35 15.07 -4.74
N VAL A 5 -12.60 14.22 -3.74
CA VAL A 5 -13.79 14.30 -2.88
C VAL A 5 -13.43 14.59 -1.42
N ALA A 6 -12.16 14.92 -1.14
CA ALA A 6 -11.70 15.15 0.22
C ALA A 6 -11.85 16.64 0.59
N ASP A 7 -12.33 16.91 1.81
CA ASP A 7 -12.34 18.27 2.38
C ASP A 7 -10.93 18.73 2.76
N VAL A 8 -10.10 17.79 3.21
CA VAL A 8 -8.72 18.04 3.64
C VAL A 8 -7.80 17.01 3.00
N ILE A 9 -6.68 17.48 2.45
CA ILE A 9 -5.66 16.64 1.82
C ILE A 9 -4.36 16.79 2.59
N LEU A 10 -3.82 15.67 3.08
CA LEU A 10 -2.52 15.60 3.74
C LEU A 10 -1.52 14.89 2.81
N PRO A 11 -0.51 15.59 2.26
CA PRO A 11 0.40 15.01 1.27
C PRO A 11 1.40 14.04 1.93
N GLY A 12 1.26 12.75 1.59
CA GLY A 12 2.16 11.68 2.01
C GLY A 12 3.31 11.43 1.04
N ALA A 13 4.34 10.71 1.49
CA ALA A 13 5.51 10.34 0.71
C ALA A 13 5.26 9.08 -0.15
N ALA A 14 5.74 9.07 -1.39
CA ALA A 14 5.70 7.90 -2.28
C ALA A 14 6.62 6.75 -1.78
N TYR A 15 6.51 5.57 -2.38
CA TYR A 15 7.29 4.39 -1.95
C TYR A 15 8.81 4.56 -2.10
N THR A 16 9.26 5.44 -3.02
CA THR A 16 10.67 5.80 -3.23
C THR A 16 11.16 6.88 -2.26
N GLU A 17 10.25 7.51 -1.52
CA GLU A 17 10.49 8.72 -0.74
C GLU A 17 10.55 8.48 0.77
N LYS A 18 10.46 7.23 1.20
CA LYS A 18 10.37 6.88 2.63
C LYS A 18 10.98 5.52 2.93
N ASN A 19 11.42 5.36 4.17
CA ASN A 19 11.79 4.07 4.71
C ASN A 19 10.53 3.33 5.15
N CYS A 20 10.28 2.14 4.61
CA CYS A 20 9.03 1.41 4.84
C CYS A 20 9.24 -0.09 4.92
N THR A 21 8.29 -0.79 5.51
CA THR A 21 8.22 -2.25 5.50
C THR A 21 7.00 -2.66 4.68
N TYR A 22 7.21 -3.43 3.61
CA TYR A 22 6.14 -4.03 2.81
C TYR A 22 6.18 -5.55 2.97
N VAL A 23 5.03 -6.21 2.88
CA VAL A 23 4.94 -7.67 2.90
C VAL A 23 4.36 -8.13 1.56
N ASN A 24 5.04 -9.05 0.89
CA ASN A 24 4.57 -9.60 -0.38
C ASN A 24 3.54 -10.73 -0.16
N THR A 25 3.01 -11.30 -1.25
CA THR A 25 1.94 -12.31 -1.19
C THR A 25 2.37 -13.66 -0.59
N GLU A 26 3.67 -13.97 -0.55
CA GLU A 26 4.21 -15.15 0.13
C GLU A 26 4.45 -14.91 1.63
N GLY A 27 4.20 -13.70 2.13
CA GLY A 27 4.33 -13.34 3.54
C GLY A 27 5.72 -12.89 3.97
N ARG A 28 6.59 -12.52 3.02
CA ARG A 28 7.95 -12.03 3.30
C ARG A 28 7.97 -10.53 3.58
N PRO A 29 8.41 -10.07 4.77
CA PRO A 29 8.63 -8.65 5.04
C PRO A 29 9.88 -8.14 4.31
N GLN A 30 9.78 -6.99 3.65
CA GLN A 30 10.84 -6.36 2.88
C GLN A 30 10.99 -4.91 3.31
N LEU A 31 12.23 -4.49 3.53
CA LEU A 31 12.56 -3.11 3.87
C LEU A 31 12.86 -2.31 2.60
N LEU A 32 12.12 -1.22 2.42
CA LEU A 32 12.41 -0.20 1.44
C LEU A 32 13.24 0.90 2.09
N LYS A 33 14.21 1.40 1.33
CA LYS A 33 15.03 2.55 1.70
C LYS A 33 14.61 3.77 0.88
N GLN A 34 14.60 4.92 1.53
CA GLN A 34 14.39 6.20 0.86
C GLN A 34 15.48 6.42 -0.21
N ALA A 35 15.06 6.68 -1.43
CA ALA A 35 15.92 7.00 -2.56
C ALA A 35 15.97 8.51 -2.83
N VAL A 36 14.84 9.20 -2.66
CA VAL A 36 14.70 10.65 -2.86
C VAL A 36 13.87 11.26 -1.72
N PHE A 37 13.94 12.56 -1.53
CA PHE A 37 13.11 13.23 -0.53
C PHE A 37 11.69 13.48 -1.06
N PRO A 38 10.65 13.47 -0.19
CA PRO A 38 9.31 13.83 -0.60
C PRO A 38 9.26 15.24 -1.19
N PRO A 39 8.46 15.48 -2.25
CA PRO A 39 8.39 16.79 -2.89
C PRO A 39 7.64 17.80 -2.03
N GLY A 40 8.08 19.06 -2.07
CA GLY A 40 7.43 20.18 -1.39
C GLY A 40 7.33 19.96 0.12
N GLU A 41 6.11 20.05 0.66
CA GLU A 41 5.85 19.88 2.10
C GLU A 41 5.37 18.47 2.48
N ALA A 42 5.40 17.51 1.54
CA ALA A 42 5.01 16.13 1.82
C ALA A 42 5.85 15.52 2.95
N LYS A 43 5.21 14.67 3.76
CA LYS A 43 5.85 13.99 4.90
C LYS A 43 5.64 12.49 4.82
N GLU A 44 6.46 11.73 5.53
CA GLU A 44 6.22 10.30 5.71
C GLU A 44 4.87 10.07 6.40
N ASP A 45 4.09 9.10 5.92
CA ASP A 45 2.70 8.90 6.35
C ASP A 45 2.57 8.69 7.87
N TRP A 46 3.52 7.96 8.47
CA TRP A 46 3.50 7.72 9.91
C TRP A 46 3.73 9.01 10.72
N LYS A 47 4.53 9.96 10.21
CA LYS A 47 4.74 11.27 10.84
C LYS A 47 3.48 12.11 10.78
N ILE A 48 2.75 12.06 9.67
CA ILE A 48 1.46 12.74 9.50
C ILE A 48 0.47 12.21 10.54
N LEU A 49 0.31 10.88 10.62
CA LEU A 49 -0.60 10.25 11.60
C LEU A 49 -0.17 10.52 13.04
N ARG A 50 1.13 10.48 13.33
CA ARG A 50 1.67 10.78 14.66
C ARG A 50 1.41 12.23 15.07
N ALA A 51 1.64 13.21 14.19
CA ALA A 51 1.35 14.61 14.46
C ALA A 51 -0.16 14.85 14.62
N PHE A 52 -0.99 14.25 13.77
CA PHE A 52 -2.43 14.33 13.86
C PHE A 52 -2.97 13.72 15.16
N SER A 53 -2.38 12.62 15.61
CA SER A 53 -2.76 11.99 16.88
C SER A 53 -2.56 12.91 18.10
N ASP A 54 -1.52 13.75 18.07
CA ASP A 54 -1.27 14.77 19.10
C ASP A 54 -2.33 15.87 19.04
N TYR A 55 -2.64 16.34 17.82
CA TYR A 55 -3.63 17.39 17.58
C TYR A 55 -5.03 17.03 18.11
N VAL A 56 -5.43 15.76 18.02
CA VAL A 56 -6.72 15.26 18.53
C VAL A 56 -6.65 14.75 19.98
N ASN A 57 -5.57 15.04 20.71
CA ASN A 57 -5.33 14.57 22.09
C ASN A 57 -5.33 13.04 22.28
N CYS A 58 -5.01 12.27 21.24
CA CYS A 58 -4.89 10.82 21.26
C CYS A 58 -3.47 10.38 20.89
N LYS A 59 -2.48 10.94 21.60
CA LYS A 59 -1.05 10.83 21.28
C LYS A 59 -0.59 9.38 21.17
N LEU A 60 -0.09 9.01 19.99
CA LEU A 60 0.50 7.69 19.76
C LEU A 60 1.85 7.55 20.47
N PRO A 61 2.17 6.38 21.05
CA PRO A 61 3.34 6.18 21.90
C PRO A 61 4.60 5.83 21.10
N PHE A 62 4.94 6.64 20.09
CA PHE A 62 6.18 6.52 19.33
C PHE A 62 6.52 7.88 18.69
N ASP A 63 7.80 8.21 18.63
CA ASP A 63 8.29 9.48 18.07
C ASP A 63 9.35 9.27 16.97
N SER A 64 9.79 8.03 16.77
CA SER A 64 10.77 7.65 15.76
C SER A 64 10.29 6.44 14.94
N LEU A 65 10.89 6.24 13.77
CA LEU A 65 10.59 5.07 12.94
C LEU A 65 11.00 3.76 13.64
N ASP A 66 12.09 3.79 14.42
CA ASP A 66 12.58 2.61 15.13
C ASP A 66 11.64 2.21 16.27
N THR A 67 11.17 3.18 17.06
CA THR A 67 10.16 2.91 18.11
C THR A 67 8.82 2.44 17.55
N LEU A 68 8.43 2.96 16.37
CA LEU A 68 7.27 2.45 15.63
C LEU A 68 7.47 0.99 15.21
N ARG A 69 8.65 0.63 14.70
CA ARG A 69 8.98 -0.74 14.30
C ARG A 69 9.03 -1.70 15.49
N GLU A 70 9.64 -1.30 16.59
CA GLU A 70 9.65 -2.08 17.84
C GLU A 70 8.22 -2.40 18.29
N LYS A 71 7.31 -1.41 18.23
CA LYS A 71 5.90 -1.64 18.53
C LYS A 71 5.24 -2.61 17.57
N ILE A 72 5.50 -2.48 16.26
CA ILE A 72 5.00 -3.43 15.25
C ILE A 72 5.53 -4.84 15.52
N TYR A 73 6.80 -5.00 15.87
CA TYR A 73 7.40 -6.31 16.13
C TYR A 73 6.87 -6.94 17.42
N SER A 74 6.63 -6.12 18.45
CA SER A 74 5.95 -6.58 19.68
C SER A 74 4.56 -7.13 19.39
N ASP A 75 3.76 -6.41 18.61
CA ASP A 75 2.39 -6.81 18.30
C ASP A 75 2.37 -7.96 17.26
N PHE A 76 3.34 -7.98 16.35
CA PHE A 76 3.44 -8.90 15.23
C PHE A 76 4.88 -9.38 15.01
N PRO A 77 5.32 -10.44 15.73
CA PRO A 77 6.70 -10.96 15.68
C PRO A 77 7.16 -11.50 14.32
N HIS A 78 6.28 -11.60 13.34
CA HIS A 78 6.63 -12.04 11.99
C HIS A 78 7.23 -10.91 11.13
N PHE A 79 7.06 -9.64 11.53
CA PHE A 79 7.64 -8.50 10.82
C PHE A 79 9.13 -8.25 11.11
N GLU A 80 9.64 -8.79 12.21
CA GLU A 80 11.04 -8.61 12.64
C GLU A 80 12.03 -9.32 11.70
N ASP A 81 11.67 -10.53 11.24
CA ASP A 81 12.50 -11.35 10.37
C ASP A 81 12.40 -10.88 8.92
N THR A 82 13.14 -9.82 8.60
CA THR A 82 13.20 -9.24 7.26
C THR A 82 13.77 -10.24 6.25
N ASP A 83 13.15 -10.30 5.08
CA ASP A 83 13.51 -11.17 3.96
C ASP A 83 13.37 -12.67 4.24
N ILE A 84 12.63 -13.08 5.28
CA ILE A 84 12.38 -14.48 5.63
C ILE A 84 10.88 -14.80 5.49
N ILE A 85 10.56 -15.96 4.90
CA ILE A 85 9.18 -16.47 4.85
C ILE A 85 8.91 -17.32 6.09
N LYS A 86 7.99 -16.86 6.95
CA LYS A 86 7.45 -17.68 8.04
C LYS A 86 6.21 -18.44 7.54
N LYS A 87 6.28 -19.77 7.57
CA LYS A 87 5.11 -20.61 7.25
C LYS A 87 4.03 -20.46 8.32
N SER A 88 2.85 -20.02 7.93
CA SER A 88 1.67 -20.00 8.79
C SER A 88 1.05 -21.38 8.91
N LYS A 89 0.56 -21.76 10.11
CA LYS A 89 -0.28 -22.94 10.28
C LYS A 89 -1.63 -22.68 9.62
N LEU A 90 -2.03 -23.51 8.66
CA LEU A 90 -3.33 -23.41 8.02
C LEU A 90 -4.41 -23.76 9.04
N SER A 91 -5.22 -22.77 9.44
CA SER A 91 -6.39 -22.98 10.27
C SER A 91 -7.61 -23.26 9.39
N LYS A 92 -8.64 -23.92 9.94
CA LYS A 92 -9.94 -24.02 9.25
C LYS A 92 -10.49 -22.60 9.09
N PHE A 93 -10.63 -22.14 7.84
CA PHE A 93 -11.18 -20.83 7.51
C PHE A 93 -12.44 -20.99 6.63
N GLY A 94 -13.33 -20.01 6.71
CA GLY A 94 -14.58 -19.98 5.93
C GLY A 94 -15.79 -20.64 6.61
N ARG A 95 -16.98 -20.29 6.13
CA ARG A 95 -18.28 -20.90 6.50
C ARG A 95 -18.99 -21.33 5.22
N LYS A 96 -19.81 -22.37 5.28
CA LYS A 96 -20.67 -22.74 4.13
C LYS A 96 -21.62 -21.59 3.83
N GLY A 97 -21.58 -21.08 2.61
CA GLY A 97 -22.49 -20.08 2.08
C GLY A 97 -23.23 -20.61 0.85
N LYS A 98 -24.38 -20.03 0.52
CA LYS A 98 -25.03 -20.30 -0.76
C LYS A 98 -24.20 -19.67 -1.88
N ILE A 99 -23.90 -20.43 -2.92
CA ILE A 99 -23.23 -19.93 -4.12
C ILE A 99 -24.33 -19.31 -4.98
N ASN A 100 -24.28 -18.00 -5.18
CA ASN A 100 -25.11 -17.34 -6.17
C ASN A 100 -24.53 -17.59 -7.56
N ASP A 101 -25.37 -17.60 -8.58
CA ASP A 101 -24.92 -17.71 -9.96
C ASP A 101 -24.33 -16.35 -10.38
N PHE A 102 -23.00 -16.22 -10.30
CA PHE A 102 -22.27 -15.03 -10.71
C PHE A 102 -21.13 -15.40 -11.66
N GLU A 103 -20.97 -14.60 -12.71
CA GLU A 103 -19.86 -14.74 -13.64
C GLU A 103 -18.55 -14.31 -12.95
N MET A 104 -17.55 -15.20 -12.93
CA MET A 104 -16.25 -14.89 -12.33
C MET A 104 -15.47 -13.97 -13.25
N LYS A 105 -15.35 -12.69 -12.86
CA LYS A 105 -14.59 -11.67 -13.59
C LYS A 105 -13.26 -11.40 -12.92
N SER A 106 -12.24 -11.06 -13.72
CA SER A 106 -10.98 -10.57 -13.19
C SER A 106 -11.24 -9.27 -12.40
N PRO A 107 -10.75 -9.14 -11.16
CA PRO A 107 -10.83 -7.87 -10.43
C PRO A 107 -9.96 -6.78 -11.06
N ILE A 108 -8.97 -7.17 -11.86
CA ILE A 108 -8.10 -6.24 -12.60
C ILE A 108 -8.59 -6.20 -14.04
N THR A 109 -9.28 -5.12 -14.39
CA THR A 109 -9.76 -4.85 -15.76
C THR A 109 -8.71 -4.16 -16.62
N ASN A 110 -7.74 -3.47 -15.99
CA ASN A 110 -6.66 -2.79 -16.68
C ASN A 110 -5.36 -2.92 -15.88
N PHE A 111 -4.44 -3.72 -16.41
CA PHE A 111 -3.14 -3.96 -15.78
C PHE A 111 -2.28 -2.69 -15.67
N TYR A 112 -2.35 -1.79 -16.65
CA TYR A 112 -1.52 -0.58 -16.70
C TYR A 112 -2.04 0.56 -15.80
N LYS A 113 -3.24 0.45 -15.23
CA LYS A 113 -3.90 1.53 -14.46
C LYS A 113 -4.42 1.08 -13.09
N THR A 114 -3.68 0.22 -12.40
CA THR A 114 -4.09 -0.40 -11.12
C THR A 114 -3.98 0.53 -9.91
N CYS A 115 -2.92 1.33 -9.81
CA CYS A 115 -2.66 2.22 -8.67
C CYS A 115 -2.60 3.70 -9.09
N SER A 116 -2.58 4.62 -8.11
CA SER A 116 -2.51 6.07 -8.35
C SER A 116 -1.28 6.47 -9.17
N ILE A 117 -0.12 5.86 -8.89
CA ILE A 117 1.14 6.12 -9.62
C ILE A 117 1.00 5.71 -11.08
N SER A 118 0.52 4.49 -11.33
CA SER A 118 0.32 3.99 -12.70
C SER A 118 -0.72 4.80 -13.49
N ARG A 119 -1.77 5.30 -12.82
CA ARG A 119 -2.79 6.16 -13.45
C ARG A 119 -2.28 7.55 -13.82
N ALA A 120 -1.33 8.08 -13.05
CA ALA A 120 -0.70 9.36 -13.32
C ALA A 120 0.49 9.27 -14.31
N SER A 121 0.91 8.06 -14.67
CA SER A 121 2.04 7.84 -15.57
C SER A 121 1.64 8.00 -17.04
N GLU A 122 2.33 8.89 -17.75
CA GLU A 122 2.19 9.06 -19.20
C GLU A 122 2.54 7.77 -19.96
N THR A 123 3.66 7.14 -19.60
CA THR A 123 4.11 5.88 -20.20
C THR A 123 3.06 4.78 -20.10
N MET A 124 2.43 4.63 -18.92
CA MET A 124 1.39 3.61 -18.73
C MET A 124 0.11 3.96 -19.49
N SER A 125 -0.20 5.24 -19.69
CA SER A 125 -1.32 5.64 -20.56
C SER A 125 -1.06 5.24 -22.01
N LEU A 126 0.15 5.47 -22.53
CA LEU A 126 0.55 5.05 -23.89
C LEU A 126 0.50 3.52 -24.05
N CYS A 127 0.94 2.76 -23.04
CA CYS A 127 0.84 1.30 -23.05
C CYS A 127 -0.62 0.84 -23.14
N ASN A 128 -1.51 1.47 -22.37
CA ASN A 128 -2.93 1.17 -22.38
C ASN A 128 -3.59 1.50 -23.74
N GLU A 129 -3.26 2.63 -24.34
CA GLU A 129 -3.77 3.01 -25.68
C GLU A 129 -3.35 2.01 -26.74
N LYS A 130 -2.07 1.59 -26.74
CA LYS A 130 -1.57 0.57 -27.66
C LYS A 130 -2.24 -0.79 -27.48
N LEU A 131 -2.54 -1.18 -26.25
CA LEU A 131 -3.28 -2.42 -25.98
C LEU A 131 -4.70 -2.32 -26.56
N ASN A 132 -5.40 -1.22 -26.29
CA ASN A 132 -6.75 -1.01 -26.80
C ASN A 132 -6.80 -0.94 -28.34
N SER A 133 -5.81 -0.32 -28.98
CA SER A 133 -5.74 -0.30 -30.45
C SER A 133 -5.50 -1.69 -31.05
N LYS A 134 -4.75 -2.56 -30.37
CA LYS A 134 -4.56 -3.95 -30.82
C LYS A 134 -5.84 -4.75 -30.69
N ILE A 135 -6.53 -4.62 -29.56
CA ILE A 135 -7.82 -5.29 -29.33
C ILE A 135 -8.89 -4.80 -30.32
N ALA A 136 -8.87 -3.51 -30.69
CA ALA A 136 -9.81 -2.96 -31.67
C ALA A 136 -9.49 -3.31 -33.14
N ALA A 137 -8.27 -3.81 -33.41
CA ALA A 137 -7.84 -4.23 -34.74
C ALA A 137 -8.02 -5.75 -34.97
N GLU A 138 -8.33 -6.50 -33.92
CA GLU A 138 -8.71 -7.92 -33.93
C GLU A 138 -10.25 -8.06 -33.95
#